data_AF-A0A7Z8VL42-F1
#
_entry.id   AF-A0A7Z8VL42-F1
#
_cell.length_a   1.000
_cell.length_b   1.000
_cell.length_c   1.000
_cell.angle_alpha   90.00
_cell.angle_beta   90.00
_cell.angle_gamma   90.00
#
_symmetry.space_group_name_H-M   'P 1'
#
loop_
_entity.id
_entity.type
_entity.pdbx_description
1 polymer ?
#
loop_
_entity_poly.entity_id
_entity_poly.type
_entity_poly.pdbx_seq_one_letter_code
_entity_poly.pdbx_strand_id
1 'polypeptide(L)'
;MFDLQHFKKEILESYQNNILDDVLRIKATQSTHQEKAKAVNKLISEHQTVLKIKAKRGLEKSNLQQALLVLQYCTSVVSLEYRHCVWPYEYMALSRRVGELWERFCCSAWDYPSKEGVKRVEAPYFSSVASTIRKRIKNYLPDNFNTLDLFNDVDILFELIGEINMKEDEVFTVNGIPHIIDFKSGFGSNEKGNTLRLQTVGRAYKLWNTDTKLLFLVRQEENNNYLNVIKRSGLWDVRCGTAAYNTIDELTGSNIILIREEIIDFEADLSDEFWMELSSHLSNLTSYLNW
;
A
#
# COMPACT_ATOMS: atom_id res chain seq x y z
N MET A 1 27.35 -6.26 10.03
CA MET A 1 25.91 -6.36 9.69
C MET A 1 25.28 -5.05 10.14
N PHE A 2 24.44 -4.43 9.31
CA PHE A 2 23.76 -3.18 9.68
C PHE A 2 22.78 -3.47 10.83
N ASP A 3 22.91 -2.76 11.95
CA ASP A 3 22.07 -2.98 13.13
C ASP A 3 20.74 -2.23 12.98
N LEU A 4 19.69 -2.99 12.62
CA LEU A 4 18.36 -2.46 12.38
C LEU A 4 17.67 -1.98 13.67
N GLN A 5 17.99 -2.56 14.82
CA GLN A 5 17.40 -2.15 16.11
C GLN A 5 17.98 -0.83 16.59
N HIS A 6 19.30 -0.69 16.49
CA HIS A 6 19.95 0.58 16.75
C HIS A 6 19.42 1.67 15.81
N PHE A 7 19.29 1.36 14.51
CA PHE A 7 18.74 2.29 13.54
C PHE A 7 17.28 2.67 13.84
N LYS A 8 16.42 1.71 14.21
CA LYS A 8 15.03 1.98 14.66
C LYS A 8 15.02 3.04 15.76
N LYS A 9 15.84 2.83 16.80
CA LYS A 9 15.94 3.73 17.94
C LYS A 9 16.38 5.14 17.52
N GLU A 10 17.42 5.26 16.71
CA GLU A 10 17.89 6.55 16.20
C GLU A 10 16.81 7.31 15.41
N ILE A 11 15.99 6.62 14.62
CA ILE A 11 14.91 7.23 13.85
C ILE A 11 13.79 7.74 14.77
N LEU A 12 13.33 6.91 15.72
CA LEU A 12 12.29 7.30 16.68
C LEU A 12 12.76 8.49 17.54
N GLU A 13 13.98 8.45 18.06
CA GLU A 13 14.60 9.56 18.79
C GLU A 13 14.73 10.81 17.91
N SER A 14 15.05 10.66 16.63
CA SER A 14 15.09 11.80 15.70
C SER A 14 13.72 12.44 15.55
N TYR A 15 12.63 11.67 15.43
CA TYR A 15 11.29 12.24 15.40
C TYR A 15 10.94 12.96 16.71
N GLN A 16 11.20 12.35 17.87
CA GLN A 16 10.95 12.98 19.17
C GLN A 16 11.72 14.30 19.32
N ASN A 17 13.03 14.28 19.07
CA ASN A 17 13.89 15.45 19.31
C ASN A 17 13.68 16.60 18.31
N ASN A 18 13.17 16.32 17.10
CA ASN A 18 13.12 17.34 16.03
C ASN A 18 11.71 17.83 15.71
N ILE A 19 10.65 17.05 16.02
CA ILE A 19 9.29 17.43 15.63
C ILE A 19 8.26 17.41 16.76
N LEU A 20 8.54 16.83 17.93
CA LEU A 20 7.55 16.73 19.02
C LEU A 20 7.10 18.11 19.51
N ASP A 21 8.04 19.04 19.73
CA ASP A 21 7.71 20.40 20.16
C ASP A 21 6.80 21.13 19.15
N ASP A 22 7.03 20.92 17.85
CA ASP A 22 6.18 21.45 16.79
C ASP A 22 4.77 20.84 16.80
N VAL A 23 4.66 19.54 17.05
CA VAL A 23 3.36 18.87 17.22
C VAL A 23 2.61 19.46 18.41
N LEU A 24 3.28 19.69 19.55
CA LEU A 24 2.69 20.32 20.74
C LEU A 24 2.26 21.76 20.47
N ARG A 25 3.07 22.53 19.73
CA ARG A 25 2.70 23.88 19.26
C ARG A 25 1.45 23.85 18.38
N ILE A 26 1.36 22.90 17.43
CA ILE A 26 0.17 22.72 16.58
C ILE A 26 -1.05 22.33 17.42
N LYS A 27 -0.88 21.44 18.42
CA LYS A 27 -1.96 21.02 19.34
C LYS A 27 -2.59 22.22 20.05
N ALA A 28 -1.75 23.17 20.48
CA ALA A 28 -2.16 24.36 21.23
C ALA A 28 -2.86 25.46 20.39
N THR A 29 -2.86 25.38 19.06
CA THR A 29 -3.52 26.40 18.22
C THR A 29 -5.06 26.32 18.35
N GLN A 30 -5.76 27.39 17.95
CA GLN A 30 -7.23 27.40 17.87
C GLN A 30 -7.78 26.85 16.55
N SER A 31 -6.93 26.23 15.71
CA SER A 31 -7.34 25.63 14.45
C SER A 31 -8.22 24.38 14.65
N THR A 32 -8.95 24.00 13.60
CA THR A 32 -9.76 22.79 13.60
C THR A 32 -8.90 21.53 13.69
N HIS A 33 -9.49 20.42 14.15
CA HIS A 33 -8.82 19.11 14.18
C HIS A 33 -8.26 18.70 12.81
N GLN A 34 -8.98 19.01 11.72
CA GLN A 34 -8.55 18.70 10.36
C GLN A 34 -7.31 19.47 9.95
N GLU A 35 -7.27 20.77 10.23
CA GLU A 35 -6.11 21.62 9.92
C GLU A 35 -4.89 21.20 10.74
N LYS A 36 -5.07 20.89 12.02
CA LYS A 36 -3.99 20.39 12.89
C LYS A 36 -3.44 19.07 12.39
N ALA A 37 -4.30 18.09 12.08
CA ALA A 37 -3.85 16.80 11.56
C ALA A 37 -3.14 16.94 10.21
N LYS A 38 -3.60 17.84 9.33
CA LYS A 38 -2.91 18.13 8.06
C LYS A 38 -1.52 18.74 8.29
N ALA A 39 -1.39 19.66 9.25
CA ALA A 39 -0.11 20.26 9.61
C ALA A 39 0.87 19.23 10.20
N VAL A 40 0.39 18.38 11.13
CA VAL A 40 1.20 17.28 11.69
C VAL A 40 1.64 16.29 10.61
N ASN A 41 0.74 15.84 9.74
CA ASN A 41 1.09 14.93 8.65
C ASN A 41 2.13 15.53 7.69
N LYS A 42 2.04 16.85 7.42
CA LYS A 42 3.03 17.57 6.61
C LYS A 42 4.40 17.56 7.29
N LEU A 43 4.46 17.90 8.57
CA LEU A 43 5.69 17.91 9.36
C LEU A 43 6.37 16.54 9.38
N ILE A 44 5.60 15.47 9.62
CA ILE A 44 6.10 14.10 9.60
C ILE A 44 6.67 13.74 8.22
N SER A 45 5.98 14.10 7.14
CA SER A 45 6.41 13.82 5.76
C SER A 45 7.70 14.57 5.38
N GLU A 46 7.81 15.83 5.77
CA GLU A 46 9.02 16.65 5.56
C GLU A 46 10.21 16.05 6.31
N HIS A 47 10.04 15.69 7.59
CA HIS A 47 11.11 15.04 8.35
C HIS A 47 11.46 13.65 7.83
N GLN A 48 10.46 12.85 7.42
CA GLN A 48 10.69 11.57 6.77
C GLN A 48 11.57 11.72 5.53
N THR A 49 11.35 12.77 4.73
CA THR A 49 12.15 13.05 3.53
C THR A 49 13.62 13.32 3.89
N VAL A 50 13.88 14.09 4.94
CA VAL A 50 15.24 14.34 5.46
C VAL A 50 15.90 13.03 5.90
N LEU A 51 15.19 12.19 6.65
CA LEU A 51 15.69 10.89 7.12
C LEU A 51 15.95 9.93 5.95
N LYS A 52 15.07 9.88 4.95
CA LYS A 52 15.26 9.09 3.71
C LYS A 52 16.52 9.52 2.97
N ILE A 53 16.82 10.82 2.89
CA ILE A 53 18.04 11.31 2.24
C ILE A 53 19.29 10.90 3.03
N LYS A 54 19.24 10.96 4.37
CA LYS A 54 20.35 10.53 5.23
C LYS A 54 20.61 9.02 5.10
N ALA A 55 19.57 8.18 5.16
CA ALA A 55 19.69 6.73 5.07
C ALA A 55 20.31 6.25 3.74
N LYS A 56 20.09 6.98 2.63
CA LYS A 56 20.69 6.64 1.32
C LYS A 56 22.20 6.87 1.25
N ARG A 57 22.81 7.57 2.20
CA ARG A 57 24.25 7.85 2.18
C ARG A 57 25.00 6.65 2.78
N GLY A 58 25.60 5.84 1.92
CA GLY A 58 26.61 4.85 2.33
C GLY A 58 26.11 3.44 2.65
N LEU A 59 24.82 3.13 2.42
CA LEU A 59 24.30 1.76 2.56
C LEU A 59 24.33 1.00 1.23
N GLU A 60 24.72 -0.27 1.30
CA GLU A 60 24.50 -1.24 0.21
C GLU A 60 23.00 -1.45 -0.03
N LYS A 61 22.65 -1.95 -1.22
CA LYS A 61 21.25 -2.02 -1.70
C LYS A 61 20.29 -2.78 -0.75
N SER A 62 20.72 -3.93 -0.23
CA SER A 62 19.91 -4.73 0.72
C SER A 62 19.72 -4.05 2.06
N ASN A 63 20.80 -3.53 2.64
CA ASN A 63 20.75 -2.76 3.87
C ASN A 63 19.91 -1.49 3.69
N LEU A 64 19.96 -0.86 2.52
CA LEU A 64 19.16 0.32 2.21
C LEU A 64 17.66 -0.01 2.17
N GLN A 65 17.26 -1.10 1.51
CA GLN A 65 15.84 -1.50 1.47
C GLN A 65 15.29 -1.77 2.88
N GLN A 66 16.04 -2.54 3.67
CA GLN A 66 15.67 -2.85 5.06
C GLN A 66 15.62 -1.59 5.93
N ALA A 67 16.64 -0.71 5.84
CA ALA A 67 16.65 0.57 6.54
C ALA A 67 15.43 1.43 6.18
N LEU A 68 15.02 1.47 4.91
CA LEU A 68 13.86 2.24 4.48
C LEU A 68 12.53 1.63 4.92
N LEU A 69 12.45 0.30 5.06
CA LEU A 69 11.30 -0.39 5.68
C LEU A 69 11.19 -0.04 7.16
N VAL A 70 12.30 -0.08 7.91
CA VAL A 70 12.35 0.33 9.33
C VAL A 70 11.96 1.79 9.48
N LEU A 71 12.49 2.68 8.63
CA LEU A 71 12.10 4.08 8.62
C LEU A 71 10.60 4.25 8.34
N GLN A 72 10.03 3.51 7.39
CA GLN A 72 8.61 3.57 7.10
C GLN A 72 7.75 3.07 8.26
N TYR A 73 8.18 2.00 8.96
CA TYR A 73 7.54 1.55 10.19
C TYR A 73 7.59 2.63 11.28
N CYS A 74 8.76 3.20 11.56
CA CYS A 74 8.90 4.29 12.53
C CYS A 74 8.02 5.50 12.17
N THR A 75 7.93 5.85 10.88
CA THR A 75 7.01 6.88 10.39
C THR A 75 5.56 6.52 10.69
N SER A 76 5.17 5.24 10.58
CA SER A 76 3.82 4.78 10.91
C SER A 76 3.52 4.91 12.41
N VAL A 77 4.46 4.56 13.28
CA VAL A 77 4.36 4.73 14.74
C VAL A 77 4.09 6.21 15.09
N VAL A 78 4.99 7.11 14.69
CA VAL A 78 4.83 8.55 14.99
C VAL A 78 3.61 9.16 14.30
N SER A 79 3.23 8.64 13.14
CA SER A 79 2.04 9.13 12.44
C SER A 79 0.74 8.72 13.13
N LEU A 80 0.69 7.58 13.80
CA LEU A 80 -0.47 7.23 14.63
C LEU A 80 -0.49 8.17 15.84
N GLU A 81 0.59 8.19 16.61
CA GLU A 81 0.64 8.89 17.88
C GLU A 81 0.45 10.41 17.74
N TYR A 82 1.23 11.08 16.89
CA TYR A 82 1.19 12.54 16.78
C TYR A 82 -0.10 13.05 16.14
N ARG A 83 -0.71 12.27 15.25
CA ARG A 83 -2.04 12.61 14.72
C ARG A 83 -3.07 12.48 15.84
N HIS A 84 -3.04 11.38 16.60
CA HIS A 84 -3.95 11.15 17.73
C HIS A 84 -3.91 12.31 18.74
N CYS A 85 -2.72 12.82 19.04
CA CYS A 85 -2.51 13.97 19.93
C CYS A 85 -3.29 15.24 19.55
N VAL A 86 -3.56 15.47 18.26
CA VAL A 86 -4.26 16.67 17.77
C VAL A 86 -5.68 16.38 17.29
N TRP A 87 -5.97 15.12 16.98
CA TRP A 87 -7.29 14.63 16.62
C TRP A 87 -7.37 13.18 17.08
N PRO A 88 -8.05 12.90 18.19
CA PRO A 88 -8.20 11.54 18.68
C PRO A 88 -8.89 10.63 17.67
N TYR A 89 -8.50 9.36 17.65
CA TYR A 89 -9.13 8.36 16.79
C TYR A 89 -10.40 7.79 17.41
N GLU A 90 -11.44 7.76 16.59
CA GLU A 90 -12.55 6.82 16.78
C GLU A 90 -12.21 5.48 16.15
N TYR A 91 -12.87 4.39 16.57
CA TYR A 91 -12.68 3.02 16.07
C TYR A 91 -12.50 2.94 14.54
N MET A 92 -13.45 3.51 13.79
CA MET A 92 -13.43 3.47 12.32
C MET A 92 -12.30 4.30 11.72
N ALA A 93 -11.92 5.40 12.38
CA ALA A 93 -10.84 6.26 11.93
C ALA A 93 -9.48 5.59 12.18
N LEU A 94 -9.31 4.92 13.32
CA LEU A 94 -8.11 4.14 13.61
C LEU A 94 -7.95 2.98 12.63
N SER A 95 -9.00 2.17 12.45
CA SER A 95 -8.95 1.00 11.55
C SER A 95 -8.57 1.39 10.13
N ARG A 96 -9.17 2.47 9.59
CA ARG A 96 -8.78 3.02 8.29
C ARG A 96 -7.33 3.49 8.28
N ARG A 97 -6.91 4.24 9.29
CA ARG A 97 -5.55 4.78 9.36
C ARG A 97 -4.50 3.69 9.43
N VAL A 98 -4.70 2.68 10.27
CA VAL A 98 -3.78 1.55 10.37
C VAL A 98 -3.73 0.79 9.04
N GLY A 99 -4.84 0.68 8.32
CA GLY A 99 -4.87 0.11 6.98
C GLY A 99 -4.00 0.87 5.98
N GLU A 100 -4.15 2.19 5.92
CA GLU A 100 -3.32 3.06 5.05
C GLU A 100 -1.82 2.95 5.38
N LEU A 101 -1.49 2.91 6.67
CA LEU A 101 -0.09 2.83 7.13
C LEU A 101 0.52 1.45 6.85
N TRP A 102 -0.26 0.38 7.03
CA TRP A 102 0.16 -0.98 6.71
C TRP A 102 0.39 -1.15 5.21
N GLU A 103 -0.51 -0.64 4.37
CA GLU A 103 -0.35 -0.65 2.92
C GLU A 103 0.92 0.12 2.53
N ARG A 104 1.13 1.33 3.06
CA ARG A 104 2.34 2.10 2.79
C ARG A 104 3.62 1.38 3.24
N PHE A 105 3.59 0.69 4.38
CA PHE A 105 4.70 -0.15 4.84
C PHE A 105 5.00 -1.26 3.83
N CYS A 106 4.00 -2.03 3.41
CA CYS A 106 4.16 -3.07 2.41
C CYS A 106 4.70 -2.51 1.08
N CYS A 107 4.09 -1.44 0.56
CA CYS A 107 4.51 -0.81 -0.70
C CYS A 107 5.95 -0.27 -0.66
N SER A 108 6.47 0.09 0.53
CA SER A 108 7.84 0.61 0.65
C SER A 108 8.92 -0.43 0.31
N ALA A 109 8.58 -1.73 0.34
CA ALA A 109 9.47 -2.79 -0.15
C ALA A 109 9.82 -2.61 -1.64
N TRP A 110 9.01 -1.91 -2.43
CA TRP A 110 9.27 -1.66 -3.85
C TRP A 110 9.91 -0.31 -4.15
N ASP A 111 10.11 0.56 -3.15
CA ASP A 111 10.77 1.84 -3.39
C ASP A 111 12.25 1.64 -3.79
N TYR A 112 12.92 0.65 -3.17
CA TYR A 112 14.33 0.31 -3.39
C TYR A 112 14.55 -1.22 -3.37
N PRO A 113 13.98 -1.98 -4.33
CA PRO A 113 13.96 -3.43 -4.26
C PRO A 113 15.37 -4.01 -4.42
N SER A 114 15.81 -4.88 -3.51
CA SER A 114 17.10 -5.58 -3.59
C SER A 114 17.18 -6.46 -4.83
N LYS A 115 16.09 -7.14 -5.15
CA LYS A 115 15.97 -8.00 -6.33
C LYS A 115 16.06 -7.18 -7.63
N GLU A 116 16.84 -7.69 -8.57
CA GLU A 116 16.98 -7.06 -9.89
C GLU A 116 15.72 -7.23 -10.74
N GLY A 117 15.54 -6.33 -11.71
CA GLY A 117 14.39 -6.37 -12.62
C GLY A 117 13.06 -5.96 -11.98
N VAL A 118 13.06 -5.53 -10.72
CA VAL A 118 11.87 -5.05 -9.99
C VAL A 118 11.80 -3.52 -10.08
N LYS A 119 10.67 -2.99 -10.55
CA LYS A 119 10.44 -1.54 -10.65
C LYS A 119 8.98 -1.20 -10.43
N ARG A 120 8.70 -0.14 -9.67
CA ARG A 120 7.37 0.50 -9.64
C ARG A 120 7.15 1.27 -10.94
N VAL A 121 5.95 1.16 -11.50
CA VAL A 121 5.57 1.82 -12.76
C VAL A 121 4.21 2.49 -12.59
N GLU A 122 3.88 3.41 -13.48
CA GLU A 122 2.55 4.01 -13.48
C GLU A 122 1.51 3.02 -14.03
N ALA A 123 0.31 3.05 -13.46
CA ALA A 123 -0.82 2.33 -14.00
C ALA A 123 -1.14 2.81 -15.43
N PRO A 124 -1.48 1.90 -16.36
CA PRO A 124 -1.91 2.30 -17.69
C PRO A 124 -3.25 3.02 -17.62
N TYR A 125 -3.51 3.86 -18.62
CA TYR A 125 -4.85 4.42 -18.81
C TYR A 125 -5.79 3.38 -19.39
N PHE A 126 -7.09 3.47 -19.09
CA PHE A 126 -8.07 2.57 -19.68
C PHE A 126 -8.12 2.68 -21.22
N SER A 127 -7.82 3.86 -21.77
CA SER A 127 -7.64 4.05 -23.22
C SER A 127 -6.52 3.18 -23.82
N SER A 128 -5.50 2.81 -23.04
CA SER A 128 -4.45 1.87 -23.45
C SER A 128 -4.98 0.43 -23.55
N VAL A 129 -5.93 0.04 -22.70
CA VAL A 129 -6.65 -1.24 -22.81
C VAL A 129 -7.43 -1.28 -24.12
N ALA A 130 -8.21 -0.23 -24.40
CA ALA A 130 -8.98 -0.10 -25.63
C ALA A 130 -8.10 -0.18 -26.88
N SER A 131 -6.97 0.53 -26.88
CA SER A 131 -5.99 0.50 -27.97
C SER A 131 -5.39 -0.90 -28.18
N THR A 132 -5.12 -1.62 -27.09
CA THR A 132 -4.60 -3.00 -27.14
C THR A 132 -5.63 -3.96 -27.73
N ILE A 133 -6.90 -3.83 -27.36
CA ILE A 133 -7.99 -4.64 -27.90
C ILE A 133 -8.15 -4.37 -29.39
N ARG A 134 -8.19 -3.10 -29.82
CA ARG A 134 -8.26 -2.73 -31.25
C ARG A 134 -7.10 -3.33 -32.05
N LYS A 135 -5.87 -3.20 -31.55
CA LYS A 135 -4.68 -3.77 -32.19
C LYS A 135 -4.79 -5.30 -32.32
N ARG A 136 -5.27 -5.97 -31.28
CA ARG A 136 -5.46 -7.43 -31.27
C ARG A 136 -6.52 -7.89 -32.27
N ILE A 137 -7.66 -7.19 -32.32
CA ILE A 137 -8.72 -7.43 -33.31
C ILE A 137 -8.15 -7.27 -34.72
N LYS A 138 -7.45 -6.16 -34.99
CA LYS A 138 -6.83 -5.90 -36.31
C LYS A 138 -5.91 -7.04 -36.74
N ASN A 139 -5.09 -7.56 -35.82
CA ASN A 139 -4.15 -8.65 -36.10
C ASN A 139 -4.83 -10.00 -36.42
N TYR A 140 -6.11 -10.18 -36.06
CA TYR A 140 -6.87 -11.39 -36.41
C TYR A 140 -7.63 -11.25 -37.74
N LEU A 141 -7.70 -10.05 -38.30
CA LEU A 141 -8.42 -9.80 -39.54
C LEU A 141 -7.48 -9.89 -40.75
N PRO A 142 -7.96 -10.36 -41.91
CA PRO A 142 -7.22 -10.25 -43.17
C PRO A 142 -6.91 -8.78 -43.51
N ASP A 143 -5.77 -8.52 -44.16
CA ASP A 143 -5.30 -7.16 -44.50
C ASP A 143 -6.28 -6.37 -45.38
N ASN A 144 -7.13 -7.04 -46.16
CA ASN A 144 -8.13 -6.44 -47.05
C ASN A 144 -9.51 -6.22 -46.39
N PHE A 145 -9.65 -6.51 -45.09
CA PHE A 145 -10.90 -6.32 -44.38
C PHE A 145 -11.15 -4.84 -44.09
N ASN A 146 -12.34 -4.33 -44.42
CA ASN A 146 -12.73 -2.97 -44.04
C ASN A 146 -13.09 -2.95 -42.54
N THR A 147 -12.24 -2.31 -41.73
CA THR A 147 -12.39 -2.28 -40.28
C THR A 147 -13.18 -1.09 -39.75
N LEU A 148 -13.68 -0.19 -40.60
CA LEU A 148 -14.25 1.09 -40.16
C LEU A 148 -15.48 0.90 -39.26
N ASP A 149 -16.51 0.20 -39.76
CA ASP A 149 -17.75 -0.01 -39.01
C ASP A 149 -17.52 -0.86 -37.75
N LEU A 150 -16.64 -1.87 -37.85
CA LEU A 150 -16.25 -2.70 -36.72
C LEU A 150 -15.62 -1.88 -35.59
N PHE A 151 -14.69 -0.97 -35.91
CA PHE A 151 -14.07 -0.15 -34.86
C PHE A 151 -15.02 0.94 -34.35
N ASN A 152 -15.95 1.44 -35.16
CA ASN A 152 -17.02 2.30 -34.65
C ASN A 152 -17.89 1.57 -33.62
N ASP A 153 -18.29 0.32 -33.89
CA ASP A 153 -19.06 -0.49 -32.94
C ASP A 153 -18.26 -0.77 -31.65
N VAL A 154 -16.97 -1.07 -31.77
CA VAL A 154 -16.07 -1.24 -30.62
C VAL A 154 -15.97 0.04 -29.78
N ASP A 155 -15.92 1.20 -30.43
CA ASP A 155 -15.83 2.49 -29.76
C ASP A 155 -17.11 2.80 -28.99
N ILE A 156 -18.28 2.54 -29.59
CA ILE A 156 -19.59 2.62 -28.91
C ILE A 156 -19.61 1.71 -27.67
N LEU A 157 -19.07 0.49 -27.74
CA LEU A 157 -18.99 -0.40 -26.58
C LEU A 157 -18.12 0.19 -25.46
N PHE A 158 -17.00 0.82 -25.77
CA PHE A 158 -16.18 1.50 -24.75
C PHE A 158 -16.88 2.72 -24.15
N GLU A 159 -17.62 3.49 -24.95
CA GLU A 159 -18.45 4.60 -24.46
C GLU A 159 -19.55 4.11 -23.50
N LEU A 160 -20.20 2.99 -23.81
CA LEU A 160 -21.21 2.37 -22.94
C LEU A 160 -20.63 1.86 -21.62
N ILE A 161 -19.41 1.30 -21.64
CA ILE A 161 -18.72 0.82 -20.44
C ILE A 161 -18.25 2.00 -19.56
N GLY A 162 -17.86 3.12 -20.19
CA GLY A 162 -17.27 4.26 -19.50
C GLY A 162 -15.82 4.02 -19.07
N GLU A 163 -15.26 4.96 -18.30
CA GLU A 163 -13.88 4.88 -17.83
C GLU A 163 -13.75 3.92 -16.64
N ILE A 164 -12.78 3.00 -16.71
CA ILE A 164 -12.37 2.16 -15.58
C ILE A 164 -11.15 2.78 -14.92
N ASN A 165 -11.27 3.16 -13.63
CA ASN A 165 -10.13 3.69 -12.89
C ASN A 165 -9.12 2.58 -12.57
N MET A 166 -8.01 2.57 -13.30
CA MET A 166 -6.91 1.61 -13.11
C MET A 166 -5.85 2.09 -12.11
N LYS A 167 -5.92 3.35 -11.65
CA LYS A 167 -4.85 3.99 -10.88
C LYS A 167 -4.86 3.70 -9.37
N GLU A 168 -5.91 3.06 -8.88
CA GLU A 168 -6.07 2.77 -7.45
C GLU A 168 -5.17 1.64 -6.96
N ASP A 169 -4.74 0.75 -7.87
CA ASP A 169 -3.92 -0.40 -7.51
C ASP A 169 -2.44 -0.12 -7.73
N GLU A 170 -1.59 -0.79 -6.94
CA GLU A 170 -0.15 -0.65 -7.04
C GLU A 170 0.39 -1.46 -8.22
N VAL A 171 1.18 -0.81 -9.08
CA VAL A 171 1.69 -1.42 -10.32
C VAL A 171 3.20 -1.53 -10.26
N PHE A 172 3.68 -2.76 -10.32
CA PHE A 172 5.10 -3.10 -10.37
C PHE A 172 5.41 -3.94 -11.60
N THR A 173 6.67 -3.97 -11.99
CA THR A 173 7.17 -4.90 -13.00
C THR A 173 8.25 -5.76 -12.37
N VAL A 174 8.22 -7.07 -12.64
CA VAL A 174 9.29 -8.01 -12.28
C VAL A 174 9.74 -8.66 -13.57
N ASN A 175 10.99 -8.39 -13.97
CA ASN A 175 11.56 -8.83 -15.24
C ASN A 175 10.67 -8.47 -16.45
N GLY A 176 10.07 -7.26 -16.41
CA GLY A 176 9.19 -6.76 -17.47
C GLY A 176 7.74 -7.26 -17.41
N ILE A 177 7.40 -8.19 -16.52
CA ILE A 177 6.03 -8.69 -16.34
C ILE A 177 5.29 -7.79 -15.34
N PRO A 178 4.14 -7.18 -15.71
CA PRO A 178 3.35 -6.38 -14.77
C PRO A 178 2.79 -7.24 -13.63
N HIS A 179 2.88 -6.72 -12.40
CA HIS A 179 2.30 -7.26 -11.19
C HIS A 179 1.43 -6.15 -10.59
N ILE A 180 0.12 -6.38 -10.56
CA ILE A 180 -0.87 -5.47 -9.97
C ILE A 180 -1.18 -6.00 -8.59
N ILE A 181 -1.07 -5.15 -7.59
CA ILE A 181 -1.24 -5.54 -6.20
C ILE A 181 -2.33 -4.66 -5.59
N ASP A 182 -3.41 -5.28 -5.14
CA ASP A 182 -4.38 -4.64 -4.25
C ASP A 182 -4.10 -5.13 -2.82
N PHE A 183 -3.91 -4.17 -1.91
CA PHE A 183 -3.59 -4.40 -0.52
C PHE A 183 -4.85 -4.29 0.33
N LYS A 184 -5.05 -5.26 1.22
CA LYS A 184 -6.18 -5.26 2.15
C LYS A 184 -5.74 -5.53 3.58
N SER A 185 -5.76 -4.51 4.43
CA SER A 185 -5.38 -4.66 5.85
C SER A 185 -6.38 -5.47 6.68
N GLY A 186 -7.61 -5.61 6.19
CA GLY A 186 -8.67 -6.35 6.84
C GLY A 186 -10.03 -6.11 6.20
N PHE A 187 -11.01 -6.87 6.65
CA PHE A 187 -12.35 -6.90 6.10
C PHE A 187 -13.34 -6.08 6.94
N GLY A 188 -14.32 -5.46 6.30
CA GLY A 188 -15.19 -4.45 6.91
C GLY A 188 -16.51 -4.29 6.15
N SER A 189 -17.47 -3.58 6.73
CA SER A 189 -18.91 -3.67 6.39
C SER A 189 -19.39 -3.18 5.01
N ASN A 190 -18.53 -2.99 4.00
CA ASN A 190 -18.96 -2.56 2.65
C ASN A 190 -18.24 -3.29 1.48
N GLU A 191 -18.29 -4.62 1.49
CA GLU A 191 -17.51 -5.49 0.61
C GLU A 191 -18.10 -5.71 -0.80
N LYS A 192 -19.41 -5.49 -0.98
CA LYS A 192 -20.08 -5.82 -2.25
C LYS A 192 -19.61 -4.94 -3.42
N GLY A 193 -19.51 -3.63 -3.21
CA GLY A 193 -19.03 -2.69 -4.24
C GLY A 193 -17.57 -2.94 -4.63
N ASN A 194 -16.73 -3.30 -3.67
CA ASN A 194 -15.32 -3.57 -3.92
C ASN A 194 -15.08 -4.86 -4.72
N THR A 195 -15.99 -5.84 -4.63
CA THR A 195 -15.86 -7.10 -5.40
C THR A 195 -15.97 -6.86 -6.90
N LEU A 196 -16.99 -6.10 -7.33
CA LEU A 196 -17.23 -5.80 -8.74
C LEU A 196 -16.09 -4.96 -9.32
N ARG A 197 -15.63 -3.96 -8.56
CA ARG A 197 -14.45 -3.15 -8.91
C ARG A 197 -13.23 -4.04 -9.22
N LEU A 198 -12.86 -4.92 -8.28
CA LEU A 198 -11.72 -5.82 -8.44
C LEU A 198 -11.85 -6.75 -9.64
N GLN A 199 -13.05 -7.27 -9.91
CA GLN A 199 -13.27 -8.12 -11.10
C GLN A 199 -13.11 -7.32 -12.40
N THR A 200 -13.68 -6.13 -12.46
CA THR A 200 -13.63 -5.25 -13.63
C THR A 200 -12.20 -4.79 -13.91
N VAL A 201 -11.50 -4.28 -12.89
CA VAL A 201 -10.13 -3.78 -13.02
C VAL A 201 -9.15 -4.91 -13.34
N GLY A 202 -9.25 -6.06 -12.66
CA GLY A 202 -8.39 -7.21 -12.96
C GLY A 202 -8.55 -7.70 -14.40
N ARG A 203 -9.78 -7.72 -14.94
CA ARG A 203 -10.02 -8.06 -16.35
C ARG A 203 -9.42 -7.02 -17.29
N ALA A 204 -9.56 -5.74 -16.99
CA ALA A 204 -8.96 -4.66 -17.78
C ALA A 204 -7.43 -4.82 -17.87
N TYR A 205 -6.77 -5.12 -16.76
CA TYR A 205 -5.33 -5.41 -16.74
C TYR A 205 -4.94 -6.62 -17.58
N LYS A 206 -5.70 -7.72 -17.51
CA LYS A 206 -5.48 -8.90 -18.37
C LYS A 206 -5.71 -8.63 -19.86
N LEU A 207 -6.63 -7.73 -20.18
CA LEU A 207 -6.87 -7.29 -21.55
C LEU A 207 -5.75 -6.38 -22.07
N TRP A 208 -5.17 -5.56 -21.21
CA TRP A 208 -3.99 -4.75 -21.53
C TRP A 208 -2.73 -5.60 -21.72
N ASN A 209 -2.45 -6.52 -20.80
CA ASN A 209 -1.35 -7.46 -20.91
C ASN A 209 -1.75 -8.81 -20.30
N THR A 210 -1.75 -9.87 -21.12
CA THR A 210 -2.22 -11.20 -20.72
C THR A 210 -1.36 -11.86 -19.64
N ASP A 211 -0.07 -11.51 -19.62
CA ASP A 211 0.92 -12.06 -18.69
C ASP A 211 0.87 -11.38 -17.32
N THR A 212 0.15 -10.27 -17.20
CA THR A 212 -0.03 -9.50 -15.95
C THR A 212 -0.40 -10.42 -14.79
N LYS A 213 0.34 -10.36 -13.69
CA LYS A 213 0.01 -11.03 -12.44
C LYS A 213 -0.88 -10.11 -11.61
N LEU A 214 -1.96 -10.67 -11.08
CA LEU A 214 -2.91 -9.95 -10.23
C LEU A 214 -2.83 -10.55 -8.84
N LEU A 215 -2.39 -9.77 -7.87
CA LEU A 215 -2.15 -10.18 -6.49
C LEU A 215 -3.11 -9.43 -5.57
N PHE A 216 -3.74 -10.16 -4.66
CA PHE A 216 -4.56 -9.59 -3.60
C PHE A 216 -3.93 -9.98 -2.26
N LEU A 217 -3.21 -9.02 -1.65
CA LEU A 217 -2.40 -9.25 -0.46
C LEU A 217 -3.14 -8.75 0.77
N VAL A 218 -3.45 -9.67 1.68
CA VAL A 218 -4.31 -9.43 2.84
C VAL A 218 -3.51 -9.58 4.13
N ARG A 219 -3.56 -8.60 5.03
CA ARG A 219 -2.83 -8.65 6.32
C ARG A 219 -3.35 -9.74 7.26
N GLN A 220 -4.66 -9.89 7.37
CA GLN A 220 -5.26 -10.83 8.31
C GLN A 220 -5.30 -12.25 7.73
N GLU A 221 -5.22 -13.26 8.60
CA GLU A 221 -5.43 -14.69 8.27
C GLU A 221 -6.93 -15.04 8.03
N GLU A 222 -7.78 -14.03 7.82
CA GLU A 222 -9.23 -14.20 7.78
C GLU A 222 -9.73 -14.85 6.49
N ASN A 223 -10.57 -15.87 6.67
CA ASN A 223 -11.38 -16.46 5.62
C ASN A 223 -12.82 -15.96 5.76
N ASN A 224 -13.20 -14.95 4.97
CA ASN A 224 -14.58 -14.48 4.93
C ASN A 224 -15.23 -14.74 3.56
N ASN A 225 -16.56 -14.57 3.49
CA ASN A 225 -17.30 -14.87 2.27
C ASN A 225 -16.84 -14.00 1.08
N TYR A 226 -16.52 -12.72 1.33
CA TYR A 226 -16.01 -11.81 0.30
C TYR A 226 -14.68 -12.30 -0.30
N LEU A 227 -13.73 -12.70 0.54
CA LEU A 227 -12.45 -13.24 0.11
C LEU A 227 -12.64 -14.54 -0.68
N ASN A 228 -13.59 -15.39 -0.25
CA ASN A 228 -13.93 -16.60 -0.98
C ASN A 228 -14.48 -16.31 -2.38
N VAL A 229 -15.28 -15.25 -2.56
CA VAL A 229 -15.76 -14.84 -3.88
C VAL A 229 -14.59 -14.42 -4.78
N ILE A 230 -13.64 -13.65 -4.24
CA ILE A 230 -12.44 -13.24 -5.00
C ILE A 230 -11.60 -14.47 -5.37
N LYS A 231 -11.30 -15.36 -4.41
CA LYS A 231 -10.55 -16.61 -4.64
C LYS A 231 -11.22 -17.48 -5.71
N ARG A 232 -12.54 -17.67 -5.61
CA ARG A 232 -13.32 -18.48 -6.57
C ARG A 232 -13.38 -17.89 -7.97
N SER A 233 -13.16 -16.58 -8.13
CA SER A 233 -13.11 -15.96 -9.46
C SER A 233 -11.93 -16.44 -10.30
N GLY A 234 -10.87 -16.96 -9.66
CA GLY A 234 -9.63 -17.39 -10.32
C GLY A 234 -8.84 -16.25 -11.00
N LEU A 235 -9.27 -15.00 -10.82
CA LEU A 235 -8.66 -13.83 -11.47
C LEU A 235 -7.46 -13.29 -10.67
N TRP A 236 -7.62 -13.20 -9.35
CA TRP A 236 -6.61 -12.68 -8.41
C TRP A 236 -5.98 -13.82 -7.63
N ASP A 237 -4.65 -13.85 -7.53
CA ASP A 237 -3.92 -14.72 -6.61
C ASP A 237 -3.94 -14.07 -5.21
N VAL A 238 -4.67 -14.72 -4.30
CA VAL A 238 -4.98 -14.18 -2.97
C VAL A 238 -4.04 -14.78 -1.94
N ARG A 239 -3.31 -13.93 -1.23
CA ARG A 239 -2.37 -14.31 -0.18
C ARG A 239 -2.71 -13.58 1.12
N CYS A 240 -2.76 -14.32 2.23
CA CYS A 240 -3.20 -13.81 3.53
C CYS A 240 -2.08 -13.92 4.56
N GLY A 241 -2.10 -13.04 5.56
CA GLY A 241 -1.17 -13.02 6.69
C GLY A 241 0.28 -13.23 6.28
N THR A 242 0.91 -14.27 6.82
CA THR A 242 2.33 -14.53 6.55
C THR A 242 2.62 -14.78 5.07
N ALA A 243 1.68 -15.40 4.33
CA ALA A 243 1.84 -15.63 2.90
C ALA A 243 1.84 -14.33 2.09
N ALA A 244 1.17 -13.27 2.56
CA ALA A 244 1.21 -11.96 1.92
C ALA A 244 2.63 -11.37 2.01
N TYR A 245 3.23 -11.39 3.20
CA TYR A 245 4.59 -10.91 3.42
C TYR A 245 5.65 -11.75 2.70
N ASN A 246 5.52 -13.08 2.68
CA ASN A 246 6.38 -13.95 1.89
C ASN A 246 6.33 -13.59 0.41
N THR A 247 5.14 -13.29 -0.12
CA THR A 247 4.99 -12.87 -1.52
C THR A 247 5.69 -11.53 -1.79
N ILE A 248 5.61 -10.57 -0.85
CA ILE A 248 6.35 -9.30 -0.94
C ILE A 248 7.85 -9.58 -0.99
N ASP A 249 8.36 -10.45 -0.11
CA ASP A 249 9.78 -10.79 -0.06
C ASP A 249 10.26 -11.51 -1.33
N GLU A 250 9.52 -12.53 -1.79
CA GLU A 250 9.79 -13.25 -3.03
C GLU A 250 9.91 -12.31 -4.24
N LEU A 251 9.09 -11.27 -4.29
CA LEU A 251 9.06 -10.30 -5.38
C LEU A 251 10.14 -9.23 -5.26
N THR A 252 10.56 -8.84 -4.04
CA THR A 252 11.39 -7.64 -3.82
C THR A 252 12.77 -7.92 -3.23
N GLY A 253 12.97 -9.06 -2.56
CA GLY A 253 14.14 -9.37 -1.72
C GLY A 253 14.27 -8.48 -0.49
N SER A 254 13.15 -8.02 0.06
CA SER A 254 13.09 -7.03 1.15
C SER A 254 13.51 -7.55 2.51
N ASN A 255 13.42 -8.85 2.73
CA ASN A 255 13.44 -9.49 4.03
C ASN A 255 12.40 -8.87 4.98
N ILE A 256 11.22 -8.52 4.47
CA ILE A 256 10.13 -7.90 5.25
C ILE A 256 9.66 -8.78 6.41
N ILE A 257 9.83 -10.09 6.32
CA ILE A 257 9.54 -11.04 7.41
C ILE A 257 10.45 -10.77 8.61
N LEU A 258 11.76 -10.63 8.41
CA LEU A 258 12.68 -10.28 9.50
C LEU A 258 12.28 -8.94 10.14
N ILE A 259 11.93 -7.94 9.34
CA ILE A 259 11.49 -6.64 9.88
C ILE A 259 10.24 -6.81 10.75
N ARG A 260 9.27 -7.59 10.28
CA ARG A 260 8.03 -7.85 11.00
C ARG A 260 8.26 -8.61 12.30
N GLU A 261 9.10 -9.64 12.29
CA GLU A 261 9.29 -10.54 13.44
C GLU A 261 10.28 -9.98 14.47
N GLU A 262 11.28 -9.22 14.04
CA GLU A 262 12.36 -8.77 14.93
C GLU A 262 12.30 -7.27 15.24
N ILE A 263 11.73 -6.42 14.38
CA ILE A 263 11.84 -4.96 14.50
C ILE A 263 10.53 -4.29 14.91
N ILE A 264 9.39 -4.74 14.36
CA ILE A 264 8.08 -4.16 14.64
C ILE A 264 7.65 -4.53 16.06
N ASP A 265 7.40 -3.51 16.87
CA ASP A 265 6.90 -3.65 18.24
C ASP A 265 6.11 -2.39 18.62
N PHE A 266 4.85 -2.30 18.20
CA PHE A 266 4.03 -1.12 18.48
C PHE A 266 3.80 -0.89 19.98
N GLU A 267 3.82 -1.95 20.79
CA GLU A 267 3.64 -1.83 22.24
C GLU A 267 4.82 -1.09 22.87
N ALA A 268 6.04 -1.45 22.48
CA ALA A 268 7.25 -0.79 22.98
C ALA A 268 7.55 0.56 22.30
N ASP A 269 7.09 0.77 21.07
CA ASP A 269 7.45 1.94 20.26
C ASP A 269 6.44 3.10 20.35
N LEU A 270 5.21 2.86 20.84
CA LEU A 270 4.22 3.91 21.16
C LEU A 270 4.35 4.34 22.63
N SER A 271 3.86 5.52 22.98
CA SER A 271 3.77 5.90 24.40
C SER A 271 2.78 5.04 25.18
N ASP A 272 3.10 4.80 26.45
CA ASP A 272 2.24 4.07 27.40
C ASP A 272 0.83 4.66 27.46
N GLU A 273 0.70 5.99 27.44
CA GLU A 273 -0.59 6.69 27.46
C GLU A 273 -1.46 6.29 26.26
N PHE A 274 -0.90 6.34 25.05
CA PHE A 274 -1.64 6.00 23.84
C PHE A 274 -1.94 4.50 23.75
N TRP A 275 -0.98 3.64 24.13
CA TRP A 275 -1.21 2.19 24.17
C TRP A 275 -2.32 1.80 25.15
N MET A 276 -2.35 2.42 26.33
CA MET A 276 -3.40 2.24 27.32
C MET A 276 -4.77 2.68 26.79
N GLU A 277 -4.85 3.81 26.08
CA GLU A 277 -6.09 4.25 25.45
C GLU A 277 -6.60 3.19 24.46
N LEU A 278 -5.75 2.71 23.56
CA LEU A 278 -6.09 1.70 22.55
C LEU A 278 -6.56 0.37 23.16
N SER A 279 -5.88 -0.10 24.21
CA SER A 279 -6.15 -1.38 24.87
C SER A 279 -7.38 -1.33 25.80
N SER A 280 -7.71 -0.15 26.34
CA SER A 280 -8.85 0.04 27.24
C SER A 280 -10.22 0.06 26.55
N HIS A 281 -10.26 0.21 25.22
CA HIS A 281 -11.50 0.16 24.45
C HIS A 281 -12.15 -1.24 24.50
N LEU A 282 -13.49 -1.27 24.57
CA LEU A 282 -14.31 -2.49 24.62
C LEU A 282 -14.01 -3.53 23.51
N SER A 283 -13.47 -3.09 22.37
CA SER A 283 -13.12 -3.94 21.22
C SER A 283 -11.61 -4.24 21.07
N ASN A 284 -10.78 -3.89 22.06
CA ASN A 284 -9.31 -3.99 22.04
C ASN A 284 -8.67 -3.62 20.67
N LEU A 285 -8.40 -2.33 20.49
CA LEU A 285 -7.96 -1.79 19.21
C LEU A 285 -6.53 -2.16 18.84
N THR A 286 -5.73 -2.69 19.77
CA THR A 286 -4.35 -3.09 19.52
C THR A 286 -4.25 -4.23 18.50
N SER A 287 -5.31 -5.02 18.32
CA SER A 287 -5.38 -6.08 17.29
C SER A 287 -5.18 -5.56 15.85
N TYR A 288 -5.46 -4.28 15.59
CA TYR A 288 -5.15 -3.65 14.30
C TYR A 288 -3.65 -3.46 14.07
N LEU A 289 -2.86 -3.38 15.14
CA LEU A 289 -1.41 -3.17 15.10
C LEU A 289 -0.61 -4.48 14.98
N ASN A 290 -1.30 -5.64 14.97
CA ASN A 290 -0.68 -6.93 14.65
C ASN A 290 -0.33 -6.99 13.16
N TRP A 291 0.81 -6.42 12.78
CA TRP A 291 1.33 -6.48 11.42
C TRP A 291 1.99 -7.83 11.20
#